data_AF-A0A1W6MPC7-F1
#
_entry.id   AF-A0A1W6MPC7-F1
#
_cell.length_a   1.000
_cell.length_b   1.000
_cell.length_c   1.000
_cell.angle_alpha   90.00
_cell.angle_beta   90.00
_cell.angle_gamma   90.00
#
_symmetry.space_group_name_H-M   'P 1'
#
loop_
_entity.id
_entity.type
_entity.pdbx_description
1 polymer ?
#
loop_
_entity_poly.entity_id
_entity_poly.type
_entity_poly.pdbx_seq_one_letter_code
_entity_poly.pdbx_strand_id
1 'polypeptide(L)'
;MKAIRFLLVFILMLASGNSFAQKKLSKADKLFENRAYVQAIEIYKEQRPSRRNLQNLGDSYYYTNKLEQATTTYETLFAKYKKGIKTEYAERYSHALKGLGNYKLADSILNTYTDRKVDTDSLALELEKIVPHNYIVKEVGGSEAGDFGASFYNDTIVFASIRNKSKSNYKWNDEPYLDLYMGQLTEDNELVDIEPFSDEINTKTHESNASFTTNGEIMFFSRTNKKRVDIRGQKIAHVKIWKADLLDGEWKNIEELPFSSDLFSVQHPYLDKNEPKLYFSSNMAGNNDFDLYYVEIDNNGVVSRPVKLNDEINTPYREHFPFIDDDGTLYFASDRPEGFGGLDIYMCRKREDGTFTPPINLGTTVNSGRDDFSYYFSKSYQKGFLSSNRTGQDKLYYLERDENERTFIIKGQIKDAITGENLSGTTVTLLSEDGEVVEQMLIEDENGYSFNVLPNTKYQVEGYKPFYITNTEEIETLDEGVVEFDIELTLESYDAAEDVVVTDQESGYVYVQLENIYFDLDKWDIKPQAARTLDILVDLLNKYPRMEVQLGAHTDSRNSDAYNLRLSQNRADATMDYIISQGIDPSRLTSKGYGEREPLVPCGDNCSEDEYAINRRCEFLILK
;
A
#
# COMPACT_ATOMS: atom_id res chain seq x y z
N MET A 1 -9.89 -78.90 -9.64
CA MET A 1 -10.99 -78.22 -10.36
C MET A 1 -11.88 -77.33 -9.49
N LYS A 2 -12.35 -77.76 -8.30
CA LYS A 2 -13.21 -76.92 -7.43
C LYS A 2 -12.54 -75.62 -6.95
N ALA A 3 -11.26 -75.65 -6.59
CA ALA A 3 -10.50 -74.46 -6.15
C ALA A 3 -10.31 -73.40 -7.26
N ILE A 4 -10.09 -73.83 -8.51
CA ILE A 4 -9.93 -72.94 -9.67
C ILE A 4 -11.26 -72.26 -10.03
N ARG A 5 -12.39 -72.96 -9.89
CA ARG A 5 -13.72 -72.37 -10.08
C ARG A 5 -14.06 -71.32 -9.01
N PHE A 6 -13.68 -71.55 -7.76
CA PHE A 6 -13.85 -70.55 -6.68
C PHE A 6 -12.99 -69.30 -6.91
N LEU A 7 -11.75 -69.49 -7.36
CA LEU A 7 -10.85 -68.38 -7.71
C LEU A 7 -11.40 -67.54 -8.87
N LEU A 8 -11.93 -68.19 -9.92
CA LEU A 8 -12.52 -67.50 -11.07
C LEU A 8 -13.82 -66.74 -10.73
N VAL A 9 -14.68 -67.31 -9.88
CA VAL A 9 -15.89 -66.63 -9.40
C VAL A 9 -15.53 -65.45 -8.49
N PHE A 10 -14.51 -65.60 -7.64
CA PHE A 10 -14.01 -64.51 -6.80
C PHE A 10 -13.37 -63.39 -7.63
N ILE A 11 -12.60 -63.72 -8.67
CA ILE A 11 -12.05 -62.74 -9.63
C ILE A 11 -13.18 -62.05 -10.41
N LEU A 12 -14.23 -62.76 -10.82
CA LEU A 12 -15.40 -62.15 -11.48
C LEU A 12 -16.20 -61.22 -10.55
N MET A 13 -16.36 -61.59 -9.27
CA MET A 13 -17.00 -60.72 -8.27
C MET A 13 -16.15 -59.48 -7.99
N LEU A 14 -14.82 -59.62 -7.91
CA LEU A 14 -13.90 -58.49 -7.81
C LEU A 14 -13.94 -57.61 -9.06
N ALA A 15 -13.97 -58.19 -10.26
CA ALA A 15 -14.03 -57.43 -11.52
C ALA A 15 -15.36 -56.68 -11.71
N SER A 16 -16.48 -57.29 -11.30
CA SER A 16 -17.80 -56.64 -11.34
C SER A 16 -17.94 -55.54 -10.29
N GLY A 17 -17.41 -55.74 -9.08
CA GLY A 17 -17.33 -54.69 -8.05
C GLY A 17 -16.51 -53.48 -8.50
N ASN A 18 -15.35 -53.71 -9.13
CA ASN A 18 -14.51 -52.64 -9.69
C ASN A 18 -15.21 -51.88 -10.84
N SER A 19 -15.91 -52.58 -11.73
CA SER A 19 -16.65 -51.96 -12.84
C SER A 19 -17.81 -51.08 -12.35
N PHE A 20 -18.51 -51.50 -11.28
CA PHE A 20 -19.61 -50.74 -10.70
C PHE A 20 -19.11 -49.48 -9.97
N ALA A 21 -18.01 -49.58 -9.21
CA ALA A 21 -17.36 -48.44 -8.57
C ALA A 21 -16.86 -47.40 -9.60
N GLN A 22 -16.27 -47.85 -10.72
CA GLN A 22 -15.81 -46.97 -11.79
C GLN A 22 -16.97 -46.23 -12.47
N LYS A 23 -18.14 -46.86 -12.62
CA LYS A 23 -19.35 -46.22 -13.16
C LYS A 23 -19.92 -45.16 -12.19
N LYS A 24 -19.88 -45.39 -10.88
CA LYS A 24 -20.28 -44.39 -9.86
C LYS A 24 -19.35 -43.16 -9.90
N LEU A 25 -18.04 -43.36 -9.95
CA LEU A 25 -17.06 -42.26 -10.04
C LEU A 25 -17.25 -41.42 -11.31
N SER A 26 -17.44 -42.05 -12.47
CA SER A 26 -17.72 -41.31 -13.71
C SER A 26 -19.01 -40.49 -13.63
N LYS A 27 -20.03 -40.95 -12.90
CA LYS A 27 -21.24 -40.15 -12.63
C LYS A 27 -20.92 -38.95 -11.75
N ALA A 28 -20.14 -39.13 -10.68
CA ALA A 28 -19.72 -38.04 -9.81
C ALA A 28 -18.88 -36.99 -10.56
N ASP A 29 -17.95 -37.44 -11.42
CA ASP A 29 -17.13 -36.56 -12.26
C ASP A 29 -17.99 -35.70 -13.19
N LYS A 30 -19.02 -36.30 -13.82
CA LYS A 30 -19.97 -35.52 -14.62
C LYS A 30 -20.77 -34.51 -13.80
N LEU A 31 -21.16 -34.86 -12.57
CA LEU A 31 -21.85 -33.90 -11.69
C LEU A 31 -20.91 -32.75 -11.31
N PHE A 32 -19.66 -33.06 -10.98
CA PHE A 32 -18.61 -32.09 -10.68
C PHE A 32 -18.32 -31.17 -11.87
N GLU A 33 -18.12 -31.72 -13.08
CA GLU A 33 -17.92 -30.96 -14.32
C GLU A 33 -19.11 -30.04 -14.65
N ASN A 34 -20.31 -30.44 -14.25
CA ASN A 34 -21.53 -29.63 -14.37
C ASN A 34 -21.81 -28.74 -13.14
N ARG A 35 -20.83 -28.59 -12.23
CA ARG A 35 -20.91 -27.78 -11.00
C ARG A 35 -22.05 -28.18 -10.05
N ALA A 36 -22.57 -29.40 -10.16
CA ALA A 36 -23.57 -29.96 -9.25
C ALA A 36 -22.89 -30.58 -8.01
N TYR A 37 -22.17 -29.74 -7.27
CA TYR A 37 -21.24 -30.16 -6.22
C TYR A 37 -21.92 -30.91 -5.08
N VAL A 38 -23.09 -30.44 -4.61
CA VAL A 38 -23.86 -31.11 -3.55
C VAL A 38 -24.16 -32.57 -3.91
N GLN A 39 -24.57 -32.82 -5.17
CA GLN A 39 -24.86 -34.15 -5.66
C GLN A 39 -23.60 -34.99 -5.90
N ALA A 40 -22.49 -34.34 -6.30
CA ALA A 40 -21.20 -35.01 -6.48
C ALA A 40 -20.62 -35.49 -5.14
N ILE A 41 -20.74 -34.69 -4.08
CA ILE A 41 -20.30 -35.01 -2.71
C ILE A 41 -20.92 -36.32 -2.23
N GLU A 42 -22.24 -36.48 -2.40
CA GLU A 42 -22.97 -37.68 -1.96
C GLU A 42 -22.40 -38.96 -2.55
N ILE A 43 -21.90 -38.90 -3.78
CA ILE A 43 -21.28 -40.06 -4.43
C ILE A 43 -19.81 -40.20 -4.01
N TYR A 44 -19.05 -39.10 -4.02
CA TYR A 44 -17.61 -39.12 -3.75
C TYR A 44 -17.27 -39.59 -2.33
N LYS A 45 -18.08 -39.23 -1.31
CA LYS A 45 -17.86 -39.65 0.08
C LYS A 45 -18.00 -41.15 0.32
N GLU A 46 -18.73 -41.86 -0.56
CA GLU A 46 -18.85 -43.32 -0.52
C GLU A 46 -17.70 -44.05 -1.23
N GLN A 47 -16.83 -43.34 -1.96
CA GLN A 47 -15.78 -43.96 -2.76
C GLN A 47 -14.48 -44.14 -1.97
N ARG A 48 -13.66 -45.10 -2.41
CA ARG A 48 -12.33 -45.31 -1.83
C ARG A 48 -11.44 -44.08 -2.11
N PRO A 49 -10.72 -43.54 -1.09
CA PRO A 49 -9.84 -42.39 -1.25
C PRO A 49 -8.73 -42.64 -2.29
N SER A 50 -8.89 -42.02 -3.45
CA SER A 50 -7.88 -41.89 -4.50
C SER A 50 -7.53 -40.42 -4.69
N ARG A 51 -6.39 -40.12 -5.32
CA ARG A 51 -5.97 -38.74 -5.56
C ARG A 51 -7.05 -37.90 -6.24
N ARG A 52 -7.59 -38.36 -7.37
CA ARG A 52 -8.67 -37.69 -8.10
C ARG A 52 -9.94 -37.51 -7.25
N ASN A 53 -10.32 -38.54 -6.50
CA ASN A 53 -11.51 -38.49 -5.65
C ASN A 53 -11.36 -37.47 -4.52
N LEU A 54 -10.21 -37.43 -3.84
CA LEU A 54 -9.95 -36.45 -2.78
C LEU A 54 -9.87 -35.03 -3.32
N GLN A 55 -9.24 -34.83 -4.49
CA GLN A 55 -9.23 -33.54 -5.18
C GLN A 55 -10.65 -33.03 -5.45
N ASN A 56 -11.47 -33.80 -6.16
CA ASN A 56 -12.81 -33.35 -6.52
C ASN A 56 -13.75 -33.27 -5.30
N LEU A 57 -13.57 -34.12 -4.29
CA LEU A 57 -14.36 -34.08 -3.05
C LEU A 57 -14.01 -32.83 -2.22
N GLY A 58 -12.72 -32.52 -2.06
CA GLY A 58 -12.25 -31.32 -1.37
C GLY A 58 -12.76 -30.06 -2.06
N ASP A 59 -12.62 -29.99 -3.38
CA ASP A 59 -13.13 -28.89 -4.20
C ASP A 59 -14.66 -28.75 -4.08
N SER A 60 -15.39 -29.87 -4.08
CA SER A 60 -16.85 -29.82 -3.94
C SER A 60 -17.27 -29.29 -2.57
N TYR A 61 -16.60 -29.71 -1.49
CA TYR A 61 -16.84 -29.16 -0.15
C TYR A 61 -16.49 -27.67 -0.09
N TYR A 62 -15.37 -27.28 -0.68
CA TYR A 62 -14.92 -25.89 -0.79
C TYR A 62 -15.97 -25.01 -1.49
N TYR A 63 -16.40 -25.36 -2.71
CA TYR A 63 -17.37 -24.57 -3.50
C TYR A 63 -18.81 -24.60 -2.95
N THR A 64 -19.05 -25.34 -1.86
CA THR A 64 -20.33 -25.39 -1.14
C THR A 64 -20.21 -24.88 0.30
N ASN A 65 -19.14 -24.13 0.61
CA ASN A 65 -18.83 -23.52 1.91
C ASN A 65 -18.72 -24.52 3.09
N LYS A 66 -18.46 -25.80 2.80
CA LYS A 66 -18.26 -26.88 3.79
C LYS A 66 -16.79 -26.98 4.20
N LEU A 67 -16.26 -25.90 4.77
CA LEU A 67 -14.81 -25.73 4.96
C LEU A 67 -14.18 -26.75 5.91
N GLU A 68 -14.88 -27.17 6.96
CA GLU A 68 -14.41 -28.23 7.87
C GLU A 68 -14.12 -29.52 7.10
N GLN A 69 -15.09 -29.96 6.29
CA GLN A 69 -14.95 -31.17 5.48
C GLN A 69 -13.93 -30.99 4.36
N ALA A 70 -13.82 -29.79 3.77
CA ALA A 70 -12.81 -29.46 2.78
C ALA A 70 -11.40 -29.60 3.38
N THR A 71 -11.15 -28.98 4.52
CA THR A 71 -9.89 -29.02 5.27
C THR A 71 -9.47 -30.45 5.58
N THR A 72 -10.36 -31.28 6.16
CA THR A 72 -10.04 -32.70 6.43
C THR A 72 -9.72 -33.50 5.15
N THR A 73 -10.43 -33.19 4.05
CA THR A 73 -10.22 -33.87 2.77
C THR A 73 -8.88 -33.49 2.14
N TYR A 74 -8.53 -32.20 2.16
CA TYR A 74 -7.25 -31.72 1.66
C TYR A 74 -6.09 -32.18 2.54
N GLU A 75 -6.23 -32.18 3.86
CA GLU A 75 -5.23 -32.74 4.77
C GLU A 75 -4.89 -34.19 4.38
N THR A 76 -5.92 -35.00 4.13
CA THR A 76 -5.75 -36.38 3.65
C THR A 76 -5.07 -36.45 2.27
N LEU A 77 -5.42 -35.55 1.35
CA LEU A 77 -4.81 -35.45 0.02
C LEU A 77 -3.30 -35.16 0.12
N PHE A 78 -2.92 -34.14 0.89
CA PHE A 78 -1.53 -33.69 1.04
C PHE A 78 -0.68 -34.67 1.87
N ALA A 79 -1.26 -35.31 2.90
CA ALA A 79 -0.58 -36.35 3.67
C ALA A 79 -0.22 -37.57 2.80
N LYS A 80 -1.13 -37.97 1.90
CA LYS A 80 -0.97 -39.16 1.06
C LYS A 80 -0.17 -38.91 -0.22
N TYR A 81 -0.22 -37.70 -0.78
CA TYR A 81 0.32 -37.38 -2.11
C TYR A 81 1.22 -36.15 -2.12
N LYS A 82 2.37 -36.20 -1.41
CA LYS A 82 3.29 -35.04 -1.28
C LYS A 82 3.85 -34.45 -2.58
N LYS A 83 3.85 -35.18 -3.71
CA LYS A 83 4.43 -34.71 -4.99
C LYS A 83 3.41 -34.59 -6.10
N GLY A 84 3.54 -33.52 -6.88
CA GLY A 84 2.81 -33.29 -8.12
C GLY A 84 1.36 -32.83 -7.92
N ILE A 85 0.92 -32.52 -6.69
CA ILE A 85 -0.34 -31.78 -6.46
C ILE A 85 -0.16 -30.39 -7.07
N LYS A 86 -1.17 -29.92 -7.81
CA LYS A 86 -1.16 -28.58 -8.39
C LYS A 86 -1.36 -27.53 -7.31
N THR A 87 -0.75 -26.36 -7.50
CA THR A 87 -0.81 -25.22 -6.58
C THR A 87 -2.23 -24.78 -6.22
N GLU A 88 -3.19 -24.86 -7.17
CA GLU A 88 -4.61 -24.54 -6.95
C GLU A 88 -5.27 -25.30 -5.78
N TYR A 89 -4.77 -26.50 -5.43
CA TYR A 89 -5.27 -27.25 -4.27
C TYR A 89 -4.63 -26.79 -2.96
N ALA A 90 -3.38 -26.30 -3.00
CA ALA A 90 -2.72 -25.74 -1.83
C ALA A 90 -3.35 -24.39 -1.46
N GLU A 91 -3.67 -23.56 -2.47
CA GLU A 91 -4.39 -22.30 -2.30
C GLU A 91 -5.78 -22.54 -1.68
N ARG A 92 -6.58 -23.45 -2.24
CA ARG A 92 -7.91 -23.77 -1.69
C ARG A 92 -7.86 -24.43 -0.32
N TYR A 93 -6.82 -25.21 -0.02
CA TYR A 93 -6.62 -25.79 1.30
C TYR A 93 -6.24 -24.71 2.33
N SER A 94 -5.30 -23.83 1.98
CA SER A 94 -4.94 -22.67 2.80
C SER A 94 -6.15 -21.78 3.07
N HIS A 95 -6.92 -21.45 2.04
CA HIS A 95 -8.16 -20.69 2.18
C HIS A 95 -9.16 -21.37 3.14
N ALA A 96 -9.39 -22.68 2.99
CA ALA A 96 -10.28 -23.42 3.89
C ALA A 96 -9.77 -23.43 5.35
N LEU A 97 -8.46 -23.43 5.57
CA LEU A 97 -7.84 -23.30 6.89
C LEU A 97 -8.03 -21.90 7.49
N LYS A 98 -7.84 -20.84 6.69
CA LYS A 98 -8.09 -19.46 7.09
C LYS A 98 -9.54 -19.24 7.53
N GLY A 99 -10.51 -19.80 6.79
CA GLY A 99 -11.93 -19.79 7.18
C GLY A 99 -12.29 -20.57 8.44
N LEU A 100 -11.36 -21.36 8.98
CA LEU A 100 -11.47 -22.03 10.28
C LEU A 100 -10.57 -21.38 11.35
N GLY A 101 -9.94 -20.24 11.04
CA GLY A 101 -9.02 -19.51 11.92
C GLY A 101 -7.63 -20.13 12.08
N ASN A 102 -7.25 -21.08 11.23
CA ASN A 102 -5.97 -21.78 11.32
C ASN A 102 -4.90 -21.16 10.40
N TYR A 103 -4.58 -19.89 10.65
CA TYR A 103 -3.66 -19.08 9.84
C TYR A 103 -2.26 -19.67 9.73
N LYS A 104 -1.66 -20.11 10.83
CA LYS A 104 -0.28 -20.66 10.83
C LYS A 104 -0.13 -21.88 9.93
N LEU A 105 -1.10 -22.79 9.96
CA LEU A 105 -1.08 -23.94 9.06
C LEU A 105 -1.37 -23.52 7.61
N ALA A 106 -2.29 -22.57 7.41
CA ALA A 106 -2.61 -22.03 6.09
C ALA A 106 -1.38 -21.43 5.40
N ASP A 107 -0.61 -20.62 6.13
CA ASP A 107 0.62 -19.99 5.67
C ASP A 107 1.71 -21.04 5.40
N SER A 108 1.85 -22.03 6.29
CA SER A 108 2.79 -23.13 6.08
C SER A 108 2.49 -23.91 4.80
N ILE A 109 1.21 -24.17 4.49
CA ILE A 109 0.80 -24.85 3.26
C ILE A 109 1.15 -24.00 2.03
N LEU A 110 0.83 -22.70 2.02
CA LEU A 110 1.17 -21.83 0.89
C LEU A 110 2.68 -21.74 0.69
N ASN A 111 3.45 -21.45 1.74
CA ASN A 111 4.90 -21.28 1.66
C ASN A 111 5.63 -22.57 1.25
N THR A 112 5.02 -23.74 1.48
CA THR A 112 5.60 -25.04 1.09
C THR A 112 5.33 -25.40 -0.37
N TYR A 113 4.14 -25.06 -0.89
CA TYR A 113 3.68 -25.52 -2.21
C TYR A 113 3.63 -24.42 -3.27
N THR A 114 4.04 -23.20 -2.91
CA THR A 114 4.12 -22.03 -3.79
C THR A 114 5.45 -21.30 -3.57
N ASP A 115 5.82 -20.39 -4.48
CA ASP A 115 7.00 -19.52 -4.31
C ASP A 115 6.70 -18.27 -3.46
N ARG A 116 5.56 -18.23 -2.76
CA ARG A 116 5.13 -17.10 -1.94
C ARG A 116 5.76 -17.15 -0.54
N LYS A 117 5.80 -15.99 0.09
CA LYS A 117 6.12 -15.81 1.51
C LYS A 117 4.96 -15.09 2.17
N VAL A 118 4.04 -15.86 2.73
CA VAL A 118 2.86 -15.38 3.43
C VAL A 118 3.11 -15.52 4.93
N ASP A 119 2.80 -14.45 5.65
CA ASP A 119 2.78 -14.39 7.10
C ASP A 119 1.57 -13.52 7.51
N THR A 120 0.46 -14.19 7.80
CA THR A 120 -0.83 -13.51 8.04
C THR A 120 -0.82 -12.72 9.35
N ASP A 121 -0.09 -13.21 10.37
CA ASP A 121 0.05 -12.50 11.66
C ASP A 121 0.84 -11.19 11.46
N SER A 122 1.94 -11.24 10.70
CA SER A 122 2.73 -10.04 10.38
C SER A 122 1.95 -9.05 9.51
N LEU A 123 1.18 -9.53 8.53
CA LEU A 123 0.30 -8.68 7.71
C LEU A 123 -0.73 -7.94 8.58
N ALA A 124 -1.35 -8.61 9.55
CA ALA A 124 -2.32 -7.96 10.45
C ALA A 124 -1.70 -6.76 11.19
N LEU A 125 -0.49 -6.94 11.74
CA LEU A 125 0.24 -5.89 12.47
C LEU A 125 0.68 -4.74 11.57
N GLU A 126 0.97 -4.99 10.30
CA GLU A 126 1.27 -3.95 9.31
C GLU A 126 0.01 -3.14 8.98
N LEU A 127 -1.10 -3.83 8.70
CA LEU A 127 -2.36 -3.20 8.33
C LEU A 127 -2.96 -2.33 9.44
N GLU A 128 -2.79 -2.72 10.70
CA GLU A 128 -3.15 -1.88 11.86
C GLU A 128 -2.49 -0.49 11.82
N LYS A 129 -1.32 -0.35 11.18
CA LYS A 129 -0.59 0.92 11.08
C LYS A 129 -0.96 1.74 9.84
N ILE A 130 -1.32 1.08 8.73
CA ILE A 130 -1.46 1.76 7.43
C ILE A 130 -2.92 2.02 7.03
N VAL A 131 -3.85 1.16 7.47
CA VAL A 131 -5.27 1.27 7.10
C VAL A 131 -5.88 2.52 7.77
N PRO A 132 -6.53 3.42 7.01
CA PRO A 132 -6.96 4.73 7.51
C PRO A 132 -8.07 4.69 8.55
N HIS A 133 -8.88 3.64 8.57
CA HIS A 133 -10.03 3.55 9.46
C HIS A 133 -10.08 2.20 10.16
N ASN A 134 -10.52 2.22 11.40
CA ASN A 134 -11.03 1.04 12.08
C ASN A 134 -12.49 0.84 11.71
N TYR A 135 -12.87 -0.40 11.44
CA TYR A 135 -14.24 -0.74 11.05
C TYR A 135 -14.98 -1.44 12.17
N ILE A 136 -16.19 -0.98 12.47
CA ILE A 136 -17.12 -1.69 13.35
C ILE A 136 -18.15 -2.40 12.48
N VAL A 137 -18.11 -3.72 12.47
CA VAL A 137 -19.00 -4.55 11.66
C VAL A 137 -20.03 -5.26 12.52
N LYS A 138 -21.31 -4.94 12.31
CA LYS A 138 -22.45 -5.47 13.08
C LYS A 138 -23.44 -6.15 12.13
N GLU A 139 -23.92 -7.34 12.46
CA GLU A 139 -24.94 -8.01 11.64
C GLU A 139 -26.23 -7.16 11.61
N VAL A 140 -26.83 -7.01 10.43
CA VAL A 140 -28.11 -6.30 10.27
C VAL A 140 -29.25 -7.19 10.76
N GLY A 141 -30.04 -6.68 11.71
CA GLY A 141 -31.21 -7.39 12.24
C GLY A 141 -32.32 -7.56 11.21
N GLY A 142 -33.15 -8.60 11.36
CA GLY A 142 -34.27 -8.89 10.44
C GLY A 142 -33.91 -9.70 9.18
N SER A 143 -32.64 -10.01 8.98
CA SER A 143 -32.11 -10.83 7.87
C SER A 143 -31.91 -12.29 8.28
N GLU A 144 -32.95 -13.13 8.18
CA GLU A 144 -32.81 -14.59 8.41
C GLU A 144 -32.38 -15.38 7.16
N ALA A 145 -32.48 -14.78 5.98
CA ALA A 145 -32.12 -15.41 4.72
C ALA A 145 -30.69 -15.06 4.29
N GLY A 146 -30.19 -15.78 3.27
CA GLY A 146 -28.93 -15.41 2.62
C GLY A 146 -29.09 -14.11 1.83
N ASP A 147 -28.56 -13.03 2.39
CA ASP A 147 -28.77 -11.65 1.93
C ASP A 147 -27.41 -10.99 1.63
N PHE A 148 -27.28 -10.34 0.47
CA PHE A 148 -26.03 -9.67 0.07
C PHE A 148 -26.27 -8.54 -0.93
N GLY A 149 -25.23 -7.76 -1.22
CA GLY A 149 -25.25 -6.81 -2.33
C GLY A 149 -26.07 -5.55 -2.04
N ALA A 150 -26.06 -5.07 -0.80
CA ALA A 150 -26.85 -3.92 -0.38
C ALA A 150 -26.37 -2.61 -1.04
N SER A 151 -27.33 -1.76 -1.38
CA SER A 151 -27.15 -0.42 -1.91
C SER A 151 -28.26 0.50 -1.39
N PHE A 152 -27.99 1.81 -1.30
CA PHE A 152 -29.04 2.78 -1.02
C PHE A 152 -29.81 3.14 -2.29
N TYR A 153 -31.13 3.20 -2.16
CA TYR A 153 -32.06 3.76 -3.14
C TYR A 153 -33.01 4.69 -2.40
N ASN A 154 -32.79 6.00 -2.55
CA ASN A 154 -33.40 7.02 -1.69
C ASN A 154 -33.19 6.64 -0.20
N ASP A 155 -34.26 6.60 0.59
CA ASP A 155 -34.21 6.24 2.01
C ASP A 155 -34.38 4.74 2.29
N THR A 156 -34.26 3.90 1.24
CA THR A 156 -34.43 2.44 1.35
C THR A 156 -33.14 1.70 0.99
N ILE A 157 -33.02 0.47 1.49
CA ILE A 157 -31.91 -0.42 1.17
C ILE A 157 -32.40 -1.46 0.16
N VAL A 158 -31.72 -1.57 -0.97
CA VAL A 158 -31.97 -2.59 -2.00
C VAL A 158 -30.87 -3.64 -1.93
N PHE A 159 -31.25 -4.92 -1.88
CA PHE A 159 -30.33 -6.04 -1.71
C PHE A 159 -30.85 -7.32 -2.38
N ALA A 160 -29.98 -8.29 -2.62
CA ALA A 160 -30.33 -9.60 -3.15
C ALA A 160 -30.60 -10.58 -2.01
N SER A 161 -31.62 -11.44 -2.15
CA SER A 161 -32.00 -12.42 -1.12
C SER A 161 -32.51 -13.74 -1.69
N ILE A 162 -32.20 -14.84 -1.00
CA ILE A 162 -32.78 -16.18 -1.24
C ILE A 162 -34.06 -16.45 -0.41
N ARG A 163 -34.69 -15.41 0.14
CA ARG A 163 -35.87 -15.55 1.02
C ARG A 163 -37.11 -16.10 0.32
N ASN A 164 -37.21 -15.99 -1.01
CA ASN A 164 -38.34 -16.50 -1.79
C ASN A 164 -38.32 -18.04 -1.90
N LYS A 165 -38.81 -18.75 -0.88
CA LYS A 165 -38.84 -20.23 -0.88
C LYS A 165 -39.81 -20.85 -1.90
N SER A 166 -40.61 -20.04 -2.60
CA SER A 166 -41.46 -20.52 -3.70
C SER A 166 -40.70 -20.73 -5.02
N LYS A 167 -39.51 -20.10 -5.17
CA LYS A 167 -38.64 -20.29 -6.33
C LYS A 167 -38.02 -21.69 -6.33
N SER A 168 -37.75 -22.22 -7.51
CA SER A 168 -37.01 -23.48 -7.65
C SER A 168 -35.58 -23.35 -7.11
N ASN A 169 -35.03 -24.42 -6.56
CA ASN A 169 -33.64 -24.41 -6.11
C ASN A 169 -32.64 -24.43 -7.29
N TYR A 170 -31.58 -23.66 -7.14
CA TYR A 170 -30.44 -23.62 -8.04
C TYR A 170 -29.56 -24.85 -7.83
N LYS A 171 -29.16 -25.50 -8.92
CA LYS A 171 -28.49 -26.82 -8.86
C LYS A 171 -27.10 -26.82 -8.20
N TRP A 172 -26.44 -25.67 -8.14
CA TRP A 172 -25.09 -25.55 -7.59
C TRP A 172 -25.07 -25.78 -6.08
N ASN A 173 -25.91 -25.03 -5.36
CA ASN A 173 -25.95 -24.95 -3.90
C ASN A 173 -27.26 -25.47 -3.29
N ASP A 174 -28.27 -25.78 -4.11
CA ASP A 174 -29.61 -26.20 -3.68
C ASP A 174 -30.39 -25.13 -2.90
N GLU A 175 -30.11 -23.86 -3.16
CA GLU A 175 -30.84 -22.70 -2.60
C GLU A 175 -31.78 -22.07 -3.64
N PRO A 176 -32.85 -21.35 -3.22
CA PRO A 176 -33.71 -20.61 -4.14
C PRO A 176 -32.94 -19.63 -5.04
N TYR A 177 -33.46 -19.35 -6.23
CA TYR A 177 -32.94 -18.25 -7.06
C TYR A 177 -33.11 -16.91 -6.32
N LEU A 178 -32.13 -16.03 -6.52
CA LEU A 178 -32.09 -14.69 -5.92
C LEU A 178 -33.15 -13.80 -6.55
N ASP A 179 -33.79 -12.97 -5.73
CA ASP A 179 -34.57 -11.80 -6.11
C ASP A 179 -33.94 -10.57 -5.47
N LEU A 180 -34.16 -9.41 -6.07
CA LEU A 180 -33.95 -8.13 -5.40
C LEU A 180 -35.12 -7.84 -4.45
N TYR A 181 -34.80 -7.27 -3.30
CA TYR A 181 -35.72 -6.80 -2.27
C TYR A 181 -35.38 -5.37 -1.90
N MET A 182 -36.36 -4.66 -1.34
CA MET A 182 -36.13 -3.38 -0.69
C MET A 182 -36.69 -3.40 0.74
N GLY A 183 -36.05 -2.67 1.66
CA GLY A 183 -36.51 -2.51 3.03
C GLY A 183 -36.05 -1.18 3.63
N GLN A 184 -36.65 -0.82 4.77
CA GLN A 184 -36.26 0.36 5.53
C GLN A 184 -35.25 -0.02 6.61
N LEU A 185 -34.21 0.81 6.77
CA LEU A 185 -33.25 0.66 7.85
C LEU A 185 -33.69 1.50 9.05
N THR A 186 -33.88 0.86 10.20
CA THR A 186 -34.21 1.54 11.46
C THR A 186 -32.98 2.19 12.10
N GLU A 187 -33.18 3.03 13.12
CA GLU A 187 -32.08 3.62 13.91
C GLU A 187 -31.23 2.55 14.61
N ASP A 188 -31.84 1.43 14.99
CA ASP A 188 -31.19 0.26 15.62
C ASP A 188 -30.51 -0.67 14.59
N ASN A 189 -30.42 -0.26 13.32
CA ASN A 189 -29.84 -1.01 12.21
C ASN A 189 -30.54 -2.35 11.93
N GLU A 190 -31.87 -2.39 12.08
CA GLU A 190 -32.71 -3.49 11.63
C GLU A 190 -33.32 -3.18 10.26
N LEU A 191 -33.43 -4.18 9.39
CA LEU A 191 -34.21 -4.08 8.17
C LEU A 191 -35.66 -4.48 8.45
N VAL A 192 -36.56 -3.52 8.26
CA VAL A 192 -38.01 -3.69 8.41
C VAL A 192 -38.73 -3.40 7.09
N ASP A 193 -40.02 -3.73 7.05
CA ASP A 193 -40.90 -3.50 5.88
C ASP A 193 -40.27 -4.02 4.58
N ILE A 194 -39.76 -5.26 4.63
CA ILE A 194 -39.04 -5.83 3.50
C ILE A 194 -40.02 -6.39 2.47
N GLU A 195 -39.95 -5.86 1.26
CA GLU A 195 -40.82 -6.20 0.14
C GLU A 195 -39.99 -6.67 -1.06
N PRO A 196 -40.49 -7.64 -1.87
CA PRO A 196 -39.89 -7.94 -3.16
C PRO A 196 -39.77 -6.67 -4.00
N PHE A 197 -38.63 -6.48 -4.67
CA PHE A 197 -38.52 -5.44 -5.67
C PHE A 197 -39.45 -5.72 -6.86
N SER A 198 -39.69 -4.72 -7.70
CA SER A 198 -40.66 -4.76 -8.81
C SER A 198 -40.64 -6.07 -9.62
N ASP A 199 -41.82 -6.61 -9.92
CA ASP A 199 -42.02 -7.79 -10.77
C ASP A 199 -41.52 -7.60 -12.21
N GLU A 200 -41.29 -6.35 -12.66
CA GLU A 200 -40.65 -6.06 -13.94
C GLU A 200 -39.13 -6.37 -13.90
N ILE A 201 -38.53 -6.27 -12.71
CA ILE A 201 -37.11 -6.52 -12.47
C ILE A 201 -36.88 -7.97 -12.04
N ASN A 202 -37.64 -8.47 -11.07
CA ASN A 202 -37.47 -9.82 -10.55
C ASN A 202 -37.99 -10.85 -11.55
N THR A 203 -37.16 -11.85 -11.88
CA THR A 203 -37.53 -12.87 -12.87
C THR A 203 -37.32 -14.29 -12.35
N LYS A 204 -37.41 -15.28 -13.25
CA LYS A 204 -37.13 -16.69 -12.90
C LYS A 204 -35.62 -16.97 -12.76
N THR A 205 -34.76 -16.02 -13.07
CA THR A 205 -33.31 -16.14 -12.94
C THR A 205 -32.82 -15.46 -11.66
N HIS A 206 -31.50 -15.35 -11.47
CA HIS A 206 -30.93 -14.56 -10.38
C HIS A 206 -30.87 -13.10 -10.79
N GLU A 207 -31.31 -12.21 -9.89
CA GLU A 207 -31.05 -10.78 -9.92
C GLU A 207 -30.27 -10.37 -8.66
N SER A 208 -29.27 -9.49 -8.80
CA SER A 208 -28.45 -9.00 -7.68
C SER A 208 -27.77 -7.66 -7.99
N ASN A 209 -27.20 -7.04 -6.95
CA ASN A 209 -26.36 -5.83 -7.02
C ASN A 209 -26.96 -4.74 -7.92
N ALA A 210 -27.90 -3.98 -7.38
CA ALA A 210 -28.44 -2.80 -8.03
C ALA A 210 -27.59 -1.57 -7.71
N SER A 211 -27.49 -0.66 -8.67
CA SER A 211 -26.87 0.64 -8.54
C SER A 211 -27.74 1.67 -9.25
N PHE A 212 -27.87 2.85 -8.68
CA PHE A 212 -28.86 3.84 -9.09
C PHE A 212 -28.19 5.17 -9.39
N THR A 213 -28.75 5.93 -10.35
CA THR A 213 -28.40 7.34 -10.50
C THR A 213 -28.79 8.14 -9.26
N THR A 214 -28.14 9.27 -9.02
CA THR A 214 -28.40 10.13 -7.84
C THR A 214 -29.86 10.61 -7.76
N ASN A 215 -30.53 10.76 -8.90
CA ASN A 215 -31.97 11.11 -8.97
C ASN A 215 -32.91 9.89 -8.85
N GLY A 216 -32.38 8.66 -8.78
CA GLY A 216 -33.13 7.42 -8.68
C GLY A 216 -33.86 7.00 -9.96
N GLU A 217 -33.68 7.70 -11.08
CA GLU A 217 -34.46 7.45 -12.30
C GLU A 217 -33.91 6.31 -13.16
N ILE A 218 -32.65 5.93 -13.00
CA ILE A 218 -32.02 4.84 -13.75
C ILE A 218 -31.41 3.84 -12.78
N MET A 219 -31.63 2.55 -13.05
CA MET A 219 -31.03 1.43 -12.33
C MET A 219 -30.15 0.60 -13.25
N PHE A 220 -28.97 0.24 -12.77
CA PHE A 220 -28.10 -0.78 -13.32
C PHE A 220 -28.05 -1.98 -12.39
N PHE A 221 -28.17 -3.21 -12.91
CA PHE A 221 -28.21 -4.39 -12.06
C PHE A 221 -27.69 -5.65 -12.76
N SER A 222 -27.28 -6.63 -11.94
CA SER A 222 -26.85 -7.94 -12.44
C SER A 222 -28.04 -8.87 -12.63
N ARG A 223 -28.09 -9.57 -13.77
CA ARG A 223 -29.08 -10.62 -14.02
C ARG A 223 -28.45 -11.81 -14.75
N THR A 224 -28.73 -13.02 -14.27
CA THR A 224 -28.30 -14.26 -14.95
C THR A 224 -29.11 -14.49 -16.22
N ASN A 225 -28.45 -14.76 -17.35
CA ASN A 225 -29.14 -15.03 -18.60
C ASN A 225 -29.94 -16.35 -18.54
N LYS A 226 -31.13 -16.37 -19.17
CA LYS A 226 -31.95 -17.59 -19.34
C LYS A 226 -31.27 -18.61 -20.25
N LYS A 227 -30.55 -18.14 -21.27
CA LYS A 227 -29.84 -18.98 -22.24
C LYS A 227 -28.56 -19.53 -21.62
N ARG A 228 -28.33 -20.83 -21.83
CA ARG A 228 -27.05 -21.48 -21.51
C ARG A 228 -26.26 -21.75 -22.78
N VAL A 229 -25.00 -21.33 -22.80
CA VAL A 229 -24.09 -21.54 -23.93
C VAL A 229 -23.06 -22.59 -23.56
N ASP A 230 -22.72 -23.45 -24.52
CA ASP A 230 -21.67 -24.45 -24.36
C ASP A 230 -20.30 -23.78 -24.56
N ILE A 231 -19.54 -23.68 -23.48
CA ILE A 231 -18.17 -23.21 -23.47
C ILE A 231 -17.29 -24.38 -23.05
N ARG A 232 -16.54 -24.92 -24.01
CA ARG A 232 -15.58 -26.02 -23.79
C ARG A 232 -16.23 -27.26 -23.13
N GLY A 233 -17.46 -27.60 -23.51
CA GLY A 233 -18.19 -28.76 -22.99
C GLY A 233 -19.00 -28.49 -21.72
N GLN A 234 -19.00 -27.24 -21.22
CA GLN A 234 -19.78 -26.82 -20.06
C GLN A 234 -20.90 -25.87 -20.50
N LYS A 235 -22.15 -26.19 -20.13
CA LYS A 235 -23.30 -25.31 -20.39
C LYS A 235 -23.45 -24.26 -19.29
N ILE A 236 -23.04 -23.04 -19.58
CA ILE A 236 -22.98 -21.94 -18.61
C ILE A 236 -24.06 -20.89 -18.93
N ALA A 237 -24.78 -20.43 -17.89
CA ALA A 237 -25.58 -19.22 -17.95
C ALA A 237 -24.69 -18.08 -17.43
N HIS A 238 -24.41 -17.09 -18.27
CA HIS A 238 -23.57 -15.96 -17.90
C HIS A 238 -24.40 -14.84 -17.27
N VAL A 239 -23.77 -14.11 -16.35
CA VAL A 239 -24.36 -12.91 -15.74
C VAL A 239 -24.14 -11.73 -16.67
N LYS A 240 -25.16 -10.88 -16.78
CA LYS A 240 -25.16 -9.68 -17.62
C LYS A 240 -25.55 -8.47 -16.79
N ILE A 241 -25.16 -7.29 -17.25
CA ILE A 241 -25.58 -6.02 -16.66
C ILE A 241 -26.74 -5.47 -17.50
N TRP A 242 -27.81 -5.11 -16.81
CA TRP A 242 -29.03 -4.55 -17.38
C TRP A 242 -29.23 -3.13 -16.89
N LYS A 243 -29.89 -2.32 -17.71
CA LYS A 243 -30.37 -0.97 -17.40
C LYS A 243 -31.90 -1.00 -17.36
N ALA A 244 -32.49 -0.24 -16.45
CA ALA A 244 -33.93 0.02 -16.41
C ALA A 244 -34.17 1.50 -16.08
N ASP A 245 -35.24 2.07 -16.65
CA ASP A 245 -35.65 3.46 -16.44
C ASP A 245 -36.92 3.50 -15.57
N LEU A 246 -36.97 4.38 -14.58
CA LEU A 246 -38.18 4.62 -13.78
C LEU A 246 -39.06 5.66 -14.50
N LEU A 247 -40.17 5.21 -15.07
CA LEU A 247 -41.10 6.06 -15.83
C LEU A 247 -42.52 5.92 -15.28
N ASP A 248 -43.11 7.03 -14.84
CA ASP A 248 -44.44 7.08 -14.20
C ASP A 248 -44.57 6.16 -12.98
N GLY A 249 -43.49 6.01 -12.20
CA GLY A 249 -43.45 5.17 -10.99
C GLY A 249 -43.24 3.68 -11.25
N GLU A 250 -43.00 3.28 -12.49
CA GLU A 250 -42.79 1.88 -12.91
C GLU A 250 -41.44 1.72 -13.60
N TRP A 251 -40.74 0.61 -13.34
CA TRP A 251 -39.51 0.28 -14.05
C TRP A 251 -39.83 -0.21 -15.47
N LYS A 252 -39.31 0.49 -16.48
CA LYS A 252 -39.53 0.26 -17.91
C LYS A 252 -38.18 0.24 -18.64
N ASN A 253 -38.24 0.03 -19.96
CA ASN A 253 -37.08 0.02 -20.86
C ASN A 253 -35.93 -0.89 -20.37
N ILE A 254 -36.28 -2.09 -19.91
CA ILE A 254 -35.31 -3.02 -19.32
C ILE A 254 -34.46 -3.63 -20.43
N GLU A 255 -33.22 -3.16 -20.57
CA GLU A 255 -32.33 -3.51 -21.67
C GLU A 255 -30.98 -4.03 -21.18
N GLU A 256 -30.42 -4.98 -21.93
CA GLU A 256 -29.07 -5.49 -21.72
C GLU A 256 -28.05 -4.44 -22.20
N LEU A 257 -27.05 -4.12 -21.37
CA LEU A 257 -26.00 -3.20 -21.80
C LEU A 257 -25.12 -3.83 -22.90
N PRO A 258 -24.69 -3.05 -23.91
CA PRO A 258 -24.12 -3.56 -25.15
C PRO A 258 -22.75 -4.26 -25.01
N PHE A 259 -22.08 -4.12 -23.87
CA PHE A 259 -20.84 -4.82 -23.55
C PHE A 259 -21.06 -6.16 -22.82
N SER A 260 -22.31 -6.53 -22.54
CA SER A 260 -22.67 -7.86 -22.04
C SER A 260 -22.50 -8.94 -23.12
N SER A 261 -22.34 -10.19 -22.70
CA SER A 261 -22.04 -11.30 -23.61
C SER A 261 -22.65 -12.62 -23.16
N ASP A 262 -22.83 -13.51 -24.13
CA ASP A 262 -23.21 -14.91 -23.93
C ASP A 262 -21.99 -15.83 -23.69
N LEU A 263 -20.76 -15.30 -23.81
CA LEU A 263 -19.50 -16.05 -23.72
C LEU A 263 -18.71 -15.79 -22.44
N PHE A 264 -19.02 -14.70 -21.75
CA PHE A 264 -18.38 -14.25 -20.52
C PHE A 264 -19.41 -13.50 -19.68
N SER A 265 -19.16 -13.41 -18.38
CA SER A 265 -20.00 -12.67 -17.44
C SER A 265 -19.53 -11.23 -17.27
N VAL A 266 -20.47 -10.32 -17.11
CA VAL A 266 -20.27 -8.96 -16.60
C VAL A 266 -21.26 -8.78 -15.44
N GLN A 267 -20.77 -8.32 -14.28
CA GLN A 267 -21.57 -8.34 -13.05
C GLN A 267 -21.10 -7.32 -12.02
N HIS A 268 -21.92 -7.14 -10.98
CA HIS A 268 -21.68 -6.25 -9.85
C HIS A 268 -21.46 -4.78 -10.31
N PRO A 269 -22.44 -4.19 -11.02
CA PRO A 269 -22.32 -2.81 -11.47
C PRO A 269 -22.31 -1.84 -10.29
N TYR A 270 -21.46 -0.83 -10.38
CA TYR A 270 -21.47 0.33 -9.49
C TYR A 270 -21.32 1.61 -10.32
N LEU A 271 -22.31 2.48 -10.24
CA LEU A 271 -22.28 3.81 -10.84
C LEU A 271 -21.60 4.77 -9.87
N ASP A 272 -20.49 5.37 -10.31
CA ASP A 272 -19.84 6.46 -9.59
C ASP A 272 -20.80 7.67 -9.53
N LYS A 273 -20.92 8.27 -8.34
CA LYS A 273 -21.81 9.42 -8.10
C LYS A 273 -21.21 10.74 -8.56
N ASN A 274 -19.88 10.80 -8.68
CA ASN A 274 -19.12 12.01 -9.00
C ASN A 274 -18.71 12.05 -10.47
N GLU A 275 -18.42 10.89 -11.05
CA GLU A 275 -18.07 10.76 -12.46
C GLU A 275 -19.10 9.91 -13.21
N PRO A 276 -19.36 10.18 -14.50
CA PRO A 276 -20.27 9.38 -15.30
C PRO A 276 -19.64 8.04 -15.71
N LYS A 277 -19.22 7.23 -14.73
CA LYS A 277 -18.54 5.95 -14.92
C LYS A 277 -19.28 4.82 -14.20
N LEU A 278 -19.44 3.70 -14.91
CA LEU A 278 -20.00 2.47 -14.37
C LEU A 278 -18.88 1.44 -14.27
N TYR A 279 -18.50 1.12 -13.04
CA TYR A 279 -17.52 0.10 -12.70
C TYR A 279 -18.20 -1.27 -12.59
N PHE A 280 -17.51 -2.34 -12.97
CA PHE A 280 -18.04 -3.69 -12.89
C PHE A 280 -16.93 -4.75 -12.95
N SER A 281 -17.27 -5.98 -12.61
CA SER A 281 -16.39 -7.15 -12.72
C SER A 281 -16.70 -7.96 -13.97
N SER A 282 -15.67 -8.48 -14.65
CA SER A 282 -15.85 -9.35 -15.81
C SER A 282 -14.72 -10.33 -16.02
N ASN A 283 -15.06 -11.48 -16.60
CA ASN A 283 -14.09 -12.48 -17.06
C ASN A 283 -13.85 -12.43 -18.58
N MET A 284 -14.12 -11.29 -19.22
CA MET A 284 -14.02 -11.10 -20.67
C MET A 284 -12.61 -11.32 -21.23
N ALA A 285 -11.55 -11.12 -20.44
CA ALA A 285 -10.16 -11.34 -20.85
C ALA A 285 -9.78 -12.82 -20.96
N GLY A 286 -10.54 -13.74 -20.33
CA GLY A 286 -10.37 -15.19 -20.40
C GLY A 286 -9.10 -15.77 -19.75
N ASN A 287 -8.21 -14.93 -19.22
CA ASN A 287 -6.92 -15.32 -18.62
C ASN A 287 -6.97 -15.33 -17.08
N ASN A 288 -7.87 -14.52 -16.49
CA ASN A 288 -8.10 -14.36 -15.06
C ASN A 288 -9.56 -14.76 -14.73
N ASP A 289 -9.87 -15.02 -13.46
CA ASP A 289 -11.22 -15.44 -13.07
C ASP A 289 -12.21 -14.28 -13.21
N PHE A 290 -11.95 -13.10 -12.60
CA PHE A 290 -12.68 -11.86 -12.85
C PHE A 290 -11.76 -10.64 -12.65
N ASP A 291 -11.74 -9.72 -13.60
CA ASP A 291 -11.06 -8.42 -13.48
C ASP A 291 -12.10 -7.28 -13.32
N LEU A 292 -11.66 -6.13 -12.82
CA LEU A 292 -12.42 -4.88 -12.78
C LEU A 292 -12.24 -4.05 -14.06
N TYR A 293 -13.35 -3.52 -14.53
CA TYR A 293 -13.47 -2.64 -15.69
C TYR A 293 -14.36 -1.44 -15.35
N TYR A 294 -14.29 -0.40 -16.17
CA TYR A 294 -15.31 0.64 -16.22
C TYR A 294 -15.74 0.96 -17.64
N VAL A 295 -16.92 1.57 -17.79
CA VAL A 295 -17.36 2.29 -18.99
C VAL A 295 -17.75 3.71 -18.61
N GLU A 296 -17.56 4.66 -19.51
CA GLU A 296 -18.16 5.99 -19.41
C GLU A 296 -19.60 5.94 -19.91
N ILE A 297 -20.49 6.70 -19.29
CA ILE A 297 -21.91 6.78 -19.63
C ILE A 297 -22.27 8.23 -19.95
N ASP A 298 -22.71 8.52 -21.16
CA ASP A 298 -23.16 9.88 -21.48
C ASP A 298 -24.56 10.20 -20.89
N ASN A 299 -24.98 11.47 -20.98
CA ASN A 299 -26.29 11.91 -20.49
C ASN A 299 -27.49 11.21 -21.16
N ASN A 300 -27.29 10.52 -22.29
CA ASN A 300 -28.32 9.75 -22.98
C ASN A 300 -28.28 8.25 -22.62
N GLY A 301 -27.39 7.85 -21.71
CA GLY A 301 -27.18 6.45 -21.33
C GLY A 301 -26.33 5.65 -22.32
N VAL A 302 -25.68 6.29 -23.29
CA VAL A 302 -24.77 5.63 -24.23
C VAL A 302 -23.46 5.32 -23.51
N VAL A 303 -23.04 4.06 -23.59
CA VAL A 303 -21.86 3.56 -22.91
C VAL A 303 -20.64 3.46 -23.83
N SER A 304 -19.46 3.74 -23.31
CA SER A 304 -18.18 3.53 -24.00
C SER A 304 -17.84 2.04 -24.14
N ARG A 305 -16.70 1.74 -24.76
CA ARG A 305 -16.10 0.40 -24.65
C ARG A 305 -15.54 0.19 -23.23
N PRO A 306 -15.60 -1.04 -22.68
CA PRO A 306 -14.97 -1.37 -21.41
C PRO A 306 -13.47 -1.03 -21.39
N VAL A 307 -13.04 -0.36 -20.34
CA VAL A 307 -11.65 -0.08 -20.02
C VAL A 307 -11.26 -0.93 -18.81
N LYS A 308 -10.24 -1.79 -18.98
CA LYS A 308 -9.70 -2.62 -17.90
C LYS A 308 -8.88 -1.74 -16.95
N LEU A 309 -9.04 -1.93 -15.63
CA LEU A 309 -8.14 -1.31 -14.65
C LEU A 309 -6.73 -1.92 -14.73
N ASN A 310 -5.74 -1.26 -14.13
CA ASN A 310 -4.33 -1.69 -14.22
C ASN A 310 -4.09 -3.08 -13.57
N ASP A 311 -2.92 -3.66 -13.83
CA ASP A 311 -2.56 -5.01 -13.36
C ASP A 311 -2.19 -5.07 -11.86
N GLU A 312 -2.04 -3.93 -11.17
CA GLU A 312 -1.89 -3.90 -9.71
C GLU A 312 -3.22 -4.20 -9.01
N ILE A 313 -4.32 -3.70 -9.60
CA ILE A 313 -5.69 -4.00 -9.18
C ILE A 313 -6.12 -5.36 -9.72
N ASN A 314 -5.94 -5.60 -11.02
CA ASN A 314 -6.40 -6.82 -11.69
C ASN A 314 -5.32 -7.90 -11.68
N THR A 315 -5.46 -8.88 -10.79
CA THR A 315 -4.47 -9.93 -10.60
C THR A 315 -4.93 -11.23 -11.25
N PRO A 316 -4.14 -12.32 -11.19
CA PRO A 316 -4.62 -13.64 -11.58
C PRO A 316 -5.78 -14.19 -10.73
N TYR A 317 -6.11 -13.54 -9.62
CA TYR A 317 -7.18 -13.90 -8.69
C TYR A 317 -8.52 -13.26 -9.10
N ARG A 318 -9.53 -13.32 -8.25
CA ARG A 318 -10.82 -12.67 -8.50
C ARG A 318 -10.79 -11.26 -7.96
N GLU A 319 -11.23 -10.30 -8.77
CA GLU A 319 -11.60 -8.97 -8.30
C GLU A 319 -13.08 -8.70 -8.57
N HIS A 320 -13.82 -8.42 -7.50
CA HIS A 320 -15.27 -8.34 -7.48
C HIS A 320 -15.80 -7.10 -6.75
N PHE A 321 -17.05 -6.75 -7.05
CA PHE A 321 -17.84 -5.77 -6.28
C PHE A 321 -17.12 -4.41 -6.13
N PRO A 322 -16.79 -3.74 -7.24
CA PRO A 322 -16.19 -2.41 -7.15
C PRO A 322 -17.15 -1.41 -6.51
N PHE A 323 -16.60 -0.49 -5.73
CA PHE A 323 -17.29 0.65 -5.14
C PHE A 323 -16.35 1.85 -5.18
N ILE A 324 -16.81 3.01 -5.66
CA ILE A 324 -16.07 4.28 -5.60
C ILE A 324 -16.72 5.15 -4.52
N ASP A 325 -15.95 5.51 -3.51
CA ASP A 325 -16.36 6.43 -2.44
C ASP A 325 -16.36 7.89 -2.93
N ASP A 326 -16.92 8.80 -2.14
CA ASP A 326 -17.12 10.20 -2.53
C ASP A 326 -15.79 10.95 -2.78
N ASP A 327 -14.67 10.48 -2.23
CA ASP A 327 -13.32 11.02 -2.46
C ASP A 327 -12.60 10.39 -3.68
N GLY A 328 -13.27 9.47 -4.38
CA GLY A 328 -12.72 8.74 -5.53
C GLY A 328 -11.95 7.48 -5.15
N THR A 329 -11.84 7.12 -3.86
CA THR A 329 -11.21 5.88 -3.42
C THR A 329 -11.99 4.67 -3.95
N LEU A 330 -11.28 3.76 -4.63
CA LEU A 330 -11.83 2.49 -5.09
C LEU A 330 -11.73 1.45 -3.97
N TYR A 331 -12.84 0.80 -3.67
CA TYR A 331 -12.93 -0.40 -2.86
C TYR A 331 -13.36 -1.58 -3.72
N PHE A 332 -12.82 -2.76 -3.44
CA PHE A 332 -13.21 -3.99 -4.13
C PHE A 332 -12.91 -5.21 -3.27
N ALA A 333 -13.52 -6.34 -3.59
CA ALA A 333 -13.31 -7.61 -2.91
C ALA A 333 -12.39 -8.51 -3.74
N SER A 334 -11.43 -9.19 -3.12
CA SER A 334 -10.49 -10.07 -3.83
C SER A 334 -10.00 -11.27 -3.01
N ASP A 335 -9.74 -12.39 -3.67
CA ASP A 335 -9.24 -13.63 -3.05
C ASP A 335 -7.75 -13.88 -3.25
N ARG A 336 -6.98 -12.79 -3.19
CA ARG A 336 -5.51 -12.84 -3.13
C ARG A 336 -5.06 -13.70 -1.94
N PRO A 337 -4.13 -14.64 -2.14
CA PRO A 337 -3.74 -15.62 -1.12
C PRO A 337 -3.05 -15.00 0.10
N GLU A 338 -2.54 -13.77 -0.04
CA GLU A 338 -1.96 -12.97 1.05
C GLU A 338 -3.00 -12.51 2.08
N GLY A 339 -4.28 -12.46 1.72
CA GLY A 339 -5.36 -11.94 2.57
C GLY A 339 -5.71 -12.81 3.79
N PHE A 340 -6.70 -12.40 4.56
CA PHE A 340 -7.21 -13.08 5.74
C PHE A 340 -8.20 -14.20 5.40
N GLY A 341 -8.97 -14.08 4.33
CA GLY A 341 -10.07 -15.00 4.07
C GLY A 341 -10.23 -15.37 2.62
N GLY A 342 -11.50 -15.47 2.22
CA GLY A 342 -11.91 -15.75 0.85
C GLY A 342 -11.80 -14.49 0.05
N LEU A 343 -12.93 -13.85 -0.17
CA LEU A 343 -12.89 -12.46 -0.57
C LEU A 343 -12.56 -11.58 0.64
N ASP A 344 -11.56 -10.73 0.49
CA ASP A 344 -11.25 -9.64 1.42
C ASP A 344 -11.50 -8.30 0.72
N ILE A 345 -11.87 -7.27 1.48
CA ILE A 345 -11.96 -5.90 1.00
C ILE A 345 -10.58 -5.26 0.92
N TYR A 346 -10.28 -4.69 -0.24
CA TYR A 346 -9.11 -3.87 -0.54
C TYR A 346 -9.55 -2.45 -0.89
N MET A 347 -8.64 -1.49 -0.72
CA MET A 347 -8.80 -0.11 -1.17
C MET A 347 -7.62 0.37 -2.02
N CYS A 348 -7.91 1.25 -2.98
CA CYS A 348 -6.93 2.00 -3.75
C CYS A 348 -7.34 3.48 -3.76
N ARG A 349 -6.42 4.37 -3.39
CA ARG A 349 -6.66 5.81 -3.50
C ARG A 349 -6.49 6.26 -4.94
N LYS A 350 -7.23 7.28 -5.33
CA LYS A 350 -7.10 7.91 -6.65
C LYS A 350 -6.00 8.97 -6.60
N ARG A 351 -5.07 8.91 -7.54
CA ARG A 351 -4.01 9.91 -7.74
C ARG A 351 -4.53 11.06 -8.60
N GLU A 352 -3.81 12.20 -8.57
CA GLU A 352 -4.17 13.39 -9.34
C GLU A 352 -4.22 13.15 -10.86
N ASP A 353 -3.39 12.24 -11.37
CA ASP A 353 -3.38 11.83 -12.78
C ASP A 353 -4.56 10.91 -13.17
N GLY A 354 -5.44 10.59 -12.22
CA GLY A 354 -6.60 9.72 -12.39
C GLY A 354 -6.29 8.22 -12.28
N THR A 355 -5.04 7.84 -12.05
CA THR A 355 -4.67 6.45 -11.75
C THR A 355 -4.96 6.10 -10.29
N PHE A 356 -4.80 4.82 -9.94
CA PHE A 356 -5.01 4.32 -8.58
C PHE A 356 -3.68 3.90 -7.95
N THR A 357 -3.55 4.08 -6.63
CA THR A 357 -2.44 3.52 -5.85
C THR A 357 -2.50 1.99 -5.82
N PRO A 358 -1.40 1.30 -5.46
CA PRO A 358 -1.44 -0.13 -5.15
C PRO A 358 -2.53 -0.45 -4.12
N PRO A 359 -3.19 -1.62 -4.23
CA PRO A 359 -4.26 -2.02 -3.33
C PRO A 359 -3.76 -2.37 -1.93
N ILE A 360 -4.45 -1.83 -0.92
CA ILE A 360 -4.21 -2.09 0.50
C ILE A 360 -5.37 -2.94 1.02
N ASN A 361 -5.08 -4.10 1.62
CA ASN A 361 -6.08 -4.91 2.32
C ASN A 361 -6.59 -4.14 3.56
N LEU A 362 -7.89 -4.10 3.82
CA LEU A 362 -8.45 -3.30 4.91
C LEU A 362 -8.29 -3.89 6.32
N GLY A 363 -7.56 -4.99 6.46
CA GLY A 363 -7.23 -5.54 7.78
C GLY A 363 -8.39 -6.26 8.46
N THR A 364 -8.12 -6.75 9.67
CA THR A 364 -8.98 -7.68 10.41
C THR A 364 -10.21 -7.03 11.05
N THR A 365 -10.30 -5.71 11.08
CA THR A 365 -11.47 -5.00 11.62
C THR A 365 -12.67 -5.09 10.66
N VAL A 366 -12.42 -5.23 9.35
CA VAL A 366 -13.46 -5.48 8.34
C VAL A 366 -13.39 -6.89 7.77
N ASN A 367 -12.20 -7.40 7.46
CA ASN A 367 -12.01 -8.71 6.84
C ASN A 367 -11.96 -9.83 7.89
N SER A 368 -12.55 -10.96 7.54
CA SER A 368 -12.63 -12.16 8.35
C SER A 368 -11.89 -13.32 7.65
N GLY A 369 -11.91 -14.52 8.23
CA GLY A 369 -11.38 -15.71 7.55
C GLY A 369 -12.25 -16.19 6.37
N ARG A 370 -13.37 -15.52 6.10
CA ARG A 370 -14.45 -15.96 5.20
C ARG A 370 -14.59 -14.98 4.03
N ASP A 371 -15.66 -15.05 3.24
CA ASP A 371 -15.88 -14.06 2.20
C ASP A 371 -16.47 -12.79 2.81
N ASP A 372 -15.78 -11.67 2.63
CA ASP A 372 -16.17 -10.30 2.93
C ASP A 372 -16.16 -9.51 1.62
N PHE A 373 -17.32 -9.00 1.22
CA PHE A 373 -17.52 -8.49 -0.14
C PHE A 373 -18.67 -7.49 -0.23
N SER A 374 -18.83 -6.88 -1.40
CA SER A 374 -19.88 -5.88 -1.63
C SER A 374 -19.88 -4.76 -0.58
N TYR A 375 -18.70 -4.20 -0.37
CA TYR A 375 -18.51 -3.04 0.47
C TYR A 375 -19.22 -1.81 -0.13
N TYR A 376 -19.92 -1.07 0.71
CA TYR A 376 -20.57 0.17 0.36
C TYR A 376 -20.53 1.13 1.55
N PHE A 377 -20.29 2.41 1.31
CA PHE A 377 -20.40 3.43 2.35
C PHE A 377 -21.09 4.68 1.83
N SER A 378 -21.81 5.37 2.71
CA SER A 378 -22.40 6.67 2.44
C SER A 378 -21.92 7.68 3.47
N LYS A 379 -21.19 8.70 3.00
CA LYS A 379 -20.74 9.80 3.84
C LYS A 379 -21.89 10.66 4.36
N SER A 380 -22.95 10.84 3.57
CA SER A 380 -24.13 11.61 3.98
C SER A 380 -24.86 10.98 5.17
N TYR A 381 -24.91 9.66 5.21
CA TYR A 381 -25.52 8.93 6.32
C TYR A 381 -24.51 8.56 7.43
N GLN A 382 -23.20 8.68 7.17
CA GLN A 382 -22.10 8.15 8.02
C GLN A 382 -22.26 6.64 8.28
N LYS A 383 -22.74 5.92 7.27
CA LYS A 383 -23.20 4.53 7.39
C LYS A 383 -22.84 3.73 6.15
N GLY A 384 -22.43 2.49 6.34
CA GLY A 384 -22.13 1.56 5.26
C GLY A 384 -22.71 0.18 5.44
N PHE A 385 -22.52 -0.64 4.41
CA PHE A 385 -22.86 -2.04 4.40
C PHE A 385 -21.69 -2.88 3.89
N LEU A 386 -21.65 -4.11 4.36
CA LEU A 386 -20.76 -5.17 3.92
C LEU A 386 -21.60 -6.44 3.79
N SER A 387 -21.35 -7.24 2.77
CA SER A 387 -21.85 -8.62 2.72
C SER A 387 -20.76 -9.55 3.22
N SER A 388 -21.09 -10.50 4.09
CA SER A 388 -20.12 -11.55 4.40
C SER A 388 -20.76 -12.87 4.79
N ASN A 389 -20.00 -13.96 4.65
CA ASN A 389 -20.36 -15.27 5.19
C ASN A 389 -19.55 -15.66 6.42
N ARG A 390 -19.09 -14.68 7.22
CA ARG A 390 -18.38 -14.90 8.48
C ARG A 390 -19.14 -15.76 9.50
N THR A 391 -20.47 -15.80 9.41
CA THR A 391 -21.34 -16.69 10.21
C THR A 391 -21.80 -17.95 9.48
N GLY A 392 -21.22 -18.28 8.31
CA GLY A 392 -21.48 -19.50 7.53
C GLY A 392 -22.47 -19.35 6.36
N GLN A 393 -23.23 -18.27 6.30
CA GLN A 393 -24.12 -17.90 5.20
C GLN A 393 -23.94 -16.42 4.90
N ASP A 394 -24.09 -16.03 3.63
CA ASP A 394 -24.03 -14.63 3.21
C ASP A 394 -25.10 -13.83 3.96
N LYS A 395 -24.67 -12.80 4.69
CA LYS A 395 -25.55 -11.88 5.41
C LYS A 395 -25.11 -10.45 5.16
N LEU A 396 -26.04 -9.53 5.41
CA LEU A 396 -25.77 -8.11 5.46
C LEU A 396 -25.23 -7.72 6.83
N TYR A 397 -24.14 -6.96 6.80
CA TYR A 397 -23.54 -6.32 7.94
C TYR A 397 -23.56 -4.83 7.72
N TYR A 398 -23.88 -4.11 8.79
CA TYR A 398 -23.75 -2.69 8.91
C TYR A 398 -22.31 -2.34 9.29
N LEU A 399 -21.81 -1.24 8.73
CA LEU A 399 -20.42 -0.80 8.85
C LEU A 399 -20.36 0.65 9.34
N GLU A 400 -19.61 0.86 10.42
CA GLU A 400 -19.16 2.17 10.90
C GLU A 400 -17.65 2.28 10.68
N ARG A 401 -17.16 3.50 10.49
CA ARG A 401 -15.74 3.81 10.32
C ARG A 401 -15.31 4.81 11.39
N ASP A 402 -14.27 4.46 12.14
CA ASP A 402 -13.57 5.38 13.03
C ASP A 402 -12.19 5.67 12.45
N GLU A 403 -11.73 6.91 12.56
CA GLU A 403 -10.36 7.27 12.15
C GLU A 403 -9.33 6.42 12.92
N ASN A 404 -8.35 5.89 12.20
CA ASN A 404 -7.24 5.20 12.81
C ASN A 404 -6.12 6.20 13.13
N GLU A 405 -5.61 6.19 14.36
CA GLU A 405 -4.47 7.01 14.77
C GLU A 405 -3.18 6.46 14.15
N ARG A 406 -2.91 6.84 12.90
CA ARG A 406 -1.73 6.39 12.16
C ARG A 406 -0.56 7.32 12.41
N THR A 407 0.59 6.73 12.72
CA THR A 407 1.86 7.44 12.84
C THR A 407 2.75 7.03 11.69
N PHE A 408 3.14 7.99 10.86
CA PHE A 408 4.10 7.78 9.79
C PHE A 408 5.49 8.05 10.38
N ILE A 409 6.52 7.41 9.84
CA ILE A 409 7.89 7.52 10.35
C ILE A 409 8.80 7.92 9.20
N ILE A 410 9.53 9.01 9.38
CA ILE A 410 10.71 9.31 8.55
C ILE A 410 11.93 8.90 9.36
N LYS A 411 12.74 8.01 8.81
CA LYS A 411 13.95 7.51 9.44
C LYS A 411 15.08 7.45 8.45
N GLY A 412 16.30 7.29 8.92
CA GLY A 412 17.42 7.05 8.03
C GLY A 412 18.76 7.14 8.70
N GLN A 413 19.79 6.88 7.91
CA GLN A 413 21.18 6.98 8.33
C GLN A 413 21.79 8.30 7.87
N ILE A 414 22.85 8.70 8.54
CA ILE A 414 23.67 9.86 8.18
C ILE A 414 25.10 9.40 7.98
N LYS A 415 25.64 9.68 6.80
CA LYS A 415 26.97 9.23 6.41
C LYS A 415 27.85 10.36 5.91
N ASP A 416 29.14 10.16 6.09
CA ASP A 416 30.16 10.94 5.39
C ASP A 416 30.13 10.61 3.90
N ALA A 417 30.04 11.62 3.05
CA ALA A 417 29.92 11.46 1.60
C ALA A 417 31.16 10.81 0.94
N ILE A 418 32.34 10.90 1.58
CA ILE A 418 33.61 10.42 1.05
C ILE A 418 33.92 9.02 1.57
N THR A 419 33.85 8.81 2.88
CA THR A 419 34.22 7.53 3.51
C THR A 419 33.06 6.53 3.52
N GLY A 420 31.82 7.01 3.50
CA GLY A 420 30.60 6.20 3.67
C GLY A 420 30.37 5.73 5.10
N GLU A 421 31.18 6.18 6.06
CA GLU A 421 31.03 5.85 7.48
C GLU A 421 29.90 6.65 8.13
N ASN A 422 29.31 6.10 9.20
CA ASN A 422 28.27 6.78 9.97
C ASN A 422 28.84 8.04 10.64
N LEU A 423 28.13 9.16 10.49
CA LEU A 423 28.61 10.46 10.92
C LEU A 423 27.94 10.90 12.24
N SER A 424 28.32 10.26 13.36
CA SER A 424 27.85 10.63 14.71
C SER A 424 28.24 12.07 15.09
N GLY A 425 27.50 12.70 16.00
CA GLY A 425 27.60 14.12 16.35
C GLY A 425 26.90 15.05 15.35
N THR A 426 26.18 14.50 14.37
CA THR A 426 25.34 15.28 13.45
C THR A 426 24.00 15.59 14.10
N THR A 427 23.53 16.81 13.93
CA THR A 427 22.18 17.21 14.31
C THR A 427 21.26 17.08 13.10
N VAL A 428 20.16 16.35 13.26
CA VAL A 428 19.12 16.18 12.25
C VAL A 428 17.90 16.98 12.66
N THR A 429 17.41 17.81 11.75
CA THR A 429 16.26 18.66 12.00
C THR A 429 15.16 18.30 11.01
N LEU A 430 14.00 17.92 11.53
CA LEU A 430 12.78 17.82 10.76
C LEU A 430 12.15 19.21 10.68
N LEU A 431 11.96 19.69 9.47
CA LEU A 431 11.35 20.97 9.15
C LEU A 431 10.01 20.73 8.45
N SER A 432 9.05 21.62 8.67
CA SER A 432 7.81 21.70 7.88
C SER A 432 8.08 22.23 6.47
N GLU A 433 7.08 22.19 5.58
CA GLU A 433 7.15 22.80 4.24
C GLU A 433 7.56 24.28 4.27
N ASP A 434 7.18 25.01 5.34
CA ASP A 434 7.50 26.44 5.52
C ASP A 434 8.89 26.68 6.15
N GLY A 435 9.64 25.61 6.47
CA GLY A 435 10.97 25.71 7.09
C GLY A 435 10.96 25.88 8.62
N GLU A 436 9.80 25.81 9.27
CA GLU A 436 9.70 25.80 10.74
C GLU A 436 10.15 24.47 11.33
N VAL A 437 10.86 24.52 12.46
CA VAL A 437 11.35 23.31 13.16
C VAL A 437 10.19 22.54 13.77
N VAL A 438 10.01 21.31 13.33
CA VAL A 438 9.03 20.35 13.89
C VAL A 438 9.69 19.58 15.03
N GLU A 439 10.86 18.98 14.76
CA GLU A 439 11.61 18.18 15.73
C GLU A 439 13.10 18.20 15.38
N GLN A 440 13.97 17.95 16.36
CA GLN A 440 15.42 17.91 16.18
C GLN A 440 16.05 16.81 17.04
N MET A 441 17.05 16.11 16.49
CA MET A 441 17.73 14.99 17.13
C MET A 441 19.25 15.09 16.93
N LEU A 442 20.03 14.82 17.99
CA LEU A 442 21.48 14.63 17.89
C LEU A 442 21.79 13.14 17.72
N ILE A 443 22.57 12.79 16.71
CA ILE A 443 22.92 11.39 16.41
C ILE A 443 24.15 10.99 17.18
N GLU A 444 24.00 10.17 18.21
CA GLU A 444 25.10 9.73 19.08
C GLU A 444 25.58 8.30 18.78
N ASP A 445 24.80 7.51 18.06
CA ASP A 445 25.10 6.10 17.76
C ASP A 445 24.86 5.76 16.28
N GLU A 446 24.98 4.47 15.93
CA GLU A 446 24.81 3.94 14.57
C GLU A 446 23.34 3.69 14.20
N ASN A 447 22.37 4.00 15.07
CA ASN A 447 20.95 3.72 14.80
C ASN A 447 20.30 4.75 13.88
N GLY A 448 20.97 5.86 13.59
CA GLY A 448 20.46 6.92 12.72
C GLY A 448 19.40 7.76 13.41
N TYR A 449 18.50 8.36 12.62
CA TYR A 449 17.42 9.21 13.11
C TYR A 449 16.05 8.60 12.81
N SER A 450 15.04 9.03 13.57
CA SER A 450 13.64 8.62 13.37
C SER A 450 12.70 9.69 13.93
N PHE A 451 11.76 10.15 13.12
CA PHE A 451 10.74 11.13 13.47
C PHE A 451 9.34 10.60 13.21
N ASN A 452 8.40 10.89 14.11
CA ASN A 452 6.99 10.63 13.90
C ASN A 452 6.36 11.79 13.15
N VAL A 453 5.64 11.49 12.07
CA VAL A 453 5.06 12.49 11.17
C VAL A 453 3.62 12.17 10.80
N LEU A 454 2.94 13.17 10.26
CA LEU A 454 1.58 13.05 9.75
C LEU A 454 1.59 12.53 8.30
N PRO A 455 0.57 11.78 7.88
CA PRO A 455 0.38 11.42 6.48
C PRO A 455 0.08 12.63 5.61
N ASN A 456 0.30 12.49 4.29
CA ASN A 456 0.01 13.49 3.25
C ASN A 456 0.55 14.89 3.59
N THR A 457 1.75 14.93 4.16
CA THR A 457 2.39 16.16 4.62
C THR A 457 3.79 16.25 4.05
N LYS A 458 4.20 17.46 3.66
CA LYS A 458 5.56 17.72 3.17
C LYS A 458 6.46 18.16 4.32
N TYR A 459 7.66 17.60 4.32
CA TYR A 459 8.71 17.86 5.28
C TYR A 459 10.05 18.08 4.57
N GLN A 460 10.98 18.65 5.29
CA GLN A 460 12.40 18.65 4.93
C GLN A 460 13.19 18.01 6.06
N VAL A 461 14.16 17.16 5.73
CA VAL A 461 15.08 16.58 6.69
C VAL A 461 16.46 17.19 6.45
N GLU A 462 16.93 17.98 7.40
CA GLU A 462 18.21 18.66 7.33
C GLU A 462 19.24 17.98 8.24
N GLY A 463 20.39 17.60 7.69
CA GLY A 463 21.56 17.17 8.44
C GLY A 463 22.60 18.29 8.58
N TYR A 464 23.01 18.58 9.81
CA TYR A 464 24.02 19.58 10.13
C TYR A 464 25.08 19.07 11.10
N LYS A 465 26.35 19.25 10.72
CA LYS A 465 27.50 19.00 11.59
C LYS A 465 28.55 20.10 11.36
N PRO A 466 29.21 20.61 12.42
CA PRO A 466 30.31 21.54 12.25
C PRO A 466 31.38 21.00 11.30
N PHE A 467 31.92 21.86 10.45
CA PHE A 467 32.90 21.57 9.39
C PHE A 467 32.37 20.79 8.18
N TYR A 468 31.06 20.57 8.08
CA TYR A 468 30.40 19.89 6.97
C TYR A 468 29.39 20.81 6.27
N ILE A 469 29.21 20.56 4.98
CA ILE A 469 28.15 21.17 4.17
C ILE A 469 26.81 20.60 4.64
N THR A 470 25.85 21.48 4.91
CA THR A 470 24.48 21.08 5.28
C THR A 470 23.79 20.42 4.08
N ASN A 471 23.14 19.29 4.31
CA ASN A 471 22.32 18.59 3.31
C ASN A 471 20.88 18.56 3.78
N THR A 472 19.95 18.88 2.87
CA THR A 472 18.52 18.93 3.14
C THR A 472 17.81 18.14 2.06
N GLU A 473 17.02 17.15 2.47
CA GLU A 473 16.19 16.35 1.57
C GLU A 473 14.72 16.68 1.81
N GLU A 474 13.98 16.93 0.72
CA GLU A 474 12.53 17.14 0.77
C GLU A 474 11.80 15.80 0.67
N ILE A 475 10.72 15.64 1.43
CA ILE A 475 9.91 14.44 1.40
C ILE A 475 8.43 14.74 1.61
N GLU A 476 7.59 14.00 0.88
CA GLU A 476 6.15 14.00 1.07
C GLU A 476 5.69 12.63 1.59
N THR A 477 5.00 12.61 2.72
CA THR A 477 4.54 11.41 3.42
C THR A 477 3.24 10.88 2.83
N LEU A 478 3.19 10.71 1.50
CA LEU A 478 1.98 10.32 0.79
C LEU A 478 1.40 9.03 1.38
N ASP A 479 0.10 9.08 1.65
CA ASP A 479 -0.66 7.96 2.18
C ASP A 479 -0.97 6.98 1.04
N GLU A 480 0.05 6.25 0.57
CA GLU A 480 -0.08 5.21 -0.46
C GLU A 480 0.14 3.79 0.12
N GLY A 481 -0.09 3.64 1.44
CA GLY A 481 0.17 2.38 2.16
C GLY A 481 1.61 2.24 2.67
N VAL A 482 2.45 3.25 2.43
CA VAL A 482 3.78 3.36 3.02
C VAL A 482 3.70 4.26 4.24
N VAL A 483 4.09 3.73 5.40
CA VAL A 483 4.13 4.48 6.66
C VAL A 483 5.54 4.68 7.19
N GLU A 484 6.55 4.07 6.56
CA GLU A 484 7.96 4.26 6.89
C GLU A 484 8.70 4.74 5.65
N PHE A 485 9.42 5.85 5.81
CA PHE A 485 10.19 6.48 4.75
C PHE A 485 11.65 6.48 5.18
N ASP A 486 12.51 5.83 4.39
CA ASP A 486 13.94 5.72 4.66
C ASP A 486 14.71 6.75 3.81
N ILE A 487 15.33 7.72 4.47
CA ILE A 487 16.07 8.83 3.86
C ILE A 487 17.51 8.82 4.38
N GLU A 488 18.42 8.32 3.56
CA GLU A 488 19.84 8.42 3.86
C GLU A 488 20.34 9.83 3.50
N LEU A 489 20.86 10.55 4.51
CA LEU A 489 21.52 11.84 4.31
C LEU A 489 23.02 11.62 4.19
N THR A 490 23.66 12.34 3.27
CA THR A 490 25.11 12.34 3.12
C THR A 490 25.64 13.76 3.27
N LEU A 491 26.66 13.93 4.10
CA LEU A 491 27.31 15.21 4.36
C LEU A 491 28.76 15.15 3.88
N GLU A 492 29.19 16.16 3.14
CA GLU A 492 30.57 16.33 2.68
C GLU A 492 31.27 17.37 3.56
N SER A 493 32.50 17.08 4.00
CA SER A 493 33.30 18.02 4.78
C SER A 493 33.81 19.17 3.90
N TYR A 494 34.04 20.35 4.49
CA TYR A 494 34.55 21.50 3.73
C TYR A 494 35.92 21.23 3.09
N ASP A 495 36.80 20.47 3.74
CA ASP A 495 38.14 20.12 3.24
C ASP A 495 38.13 19.06 2.13
N ALA A 496 37.04 18.29 1.99
CA ALA A 496 36.81 17.41 0.85
C ALA A 496 36.26 18.19 -0.36
N ALA A 497 35.38 19.15 -0.11
CA ALA A 497 34.71 19.93 -1.15
C ALA A 497 35.54 21.09 -1.72
N GLU A 498 36.48 21.64 -0.94
CA GLU A 498 37.24 22.84 -1.27
C GLU A 498 38.75 22.62 -1.13
N ASP A 499 39.49 22.70 -2.25
CA ASP A 499 40.95 22.54 -2.26
C ASP A 499 41.69 23.54 -1.35
N VAL A 500 41.08 24.69 -1.08
CA VAL A 500 41.62 25.73 -0.20
C VAL A 500 41.31 25.50 1.27
N VAL A 501 40.49 24.51 1.62
CA VAL A 501 40.18 24.17 3.02
C VAL A 501 41.03 22.97 3.42
N VAL A 502 41.75 23.08 4.53
CA VAL A 502 42.71 22.06 4.97
C VAL A 502 42.51 21.77 6.45
N THR A 503 42.38 20.48 6.77
CA THR A 503 42.38 19.99 8.15
C THR A 503 43.80 19.62 8.58
N ASP A 504 44.31 20.31 9.59
CA ASP A 504 45.56 19.95 10.25
C ASP A 504 45.36 18.69 11.11
N GLN A 505 46.03 17.61 10.73
CA GLN A 505 45.90 16.29 11.37
C GLN A 505 46.43 16.25 12.80
N GLU A 506 47.33 17.16 13.18
CA GLU A 506 47.92 17.19 14.53
C GLU A 506 47.03 17.96 15.51
N SER A 507 46.55 19.15 15.13
CA SER A 507 45.70 19.99 15.99
C SER A 507 44.20 19.72 15.86
N GLY A 508 43.75 19.12 14.76
CA GLY A 508 42.34 18.96 14.40
C GLY A 508 41.67 20.25 13.92
N TYR A 509 42.43 21.33 13.76
CA TYR A 509 41.91 22.60 13.27
C TYR A 509 41.73 22.59 11.76
N VAL A 510 40.65 23.23 11.30
CA VAL A 510 40.31 23.35 9.89
C VAL A 510 40.54 24.79 9.45
N TYR A 511 41.34 25.01 8.42
CA TYR A 511 41.73 26.34 7.96
C TYR A 511 41.34 26.58 6.52
N VAL A 512 41.07 27.84 6.17
CA VAL A 512 41.10 28.30 4.78
C VAL A 512 42.52 28.75 4.45
N GLN A 513 43.22 27.95 3.65
CA GLN A 513 44.57 28.20 3.20
C GLN A 513 44.57 29.17 2.00
N LEU A 514 44.89 30.42 2.29
CA LEU A 514 45.04 31.47 1.29
C LEU A 514 46.51 31.89 1.15
N GLU A 515 46.83 32.57 0.05
CA GLU A 515 48.13 33.22 -0.10
C GLU A 515 48.35 34.26 1.01
N ASN A 516 49.63 34.43 1.42
CA ASN A 516 49.96 35.37 2.49
C ASN A 516 49.51 36.80 2.17
N ILE A 517 48.80 37.40 3.13
CA ILE A 517 48.36 38.79 3.05
C ILE A 517 49.45 39.71 3.57
N TYR A 518 50.01 40.52 2.66
CA TYR A 518 51.09 41.44 2.99
C TYR A 518 50.59 42.81 3.44
N PHE A 519 51.02 43.21 4.63
CA PHE A 519 50.84 44.56 5.16
C PHE A 519 52.14 45.36 5.07
N ASP A 520 52.03 46.67 4.82
CA ASP A 520 53.18 47.57 4.94
C ASP A 520 53.65 47.68 6.40
N LEU A 521 54.90 48.10 6.56
CA LEU A 521 55.47 48.37 7.89
C LEU A 521 54.61 49.38 8.64
N ASP A 522 54.18 49.02 9.85
CA ASP A 522 53.33 49.85 10.72
C ASP A 522 51.98 50.25 10.13
N LYS A 523 51.45 49.47 9.17
CA LYS A 523 50.10 49.66 8.60
C LYS A 523 49.26 48.40 8.67
N TRP A 524 47.94 48.61 8.57
CA TRP A 524 46.92 47.56 8.53
C TRP A 524 45.90 47.75 7.38
N ASP A 525 46.15 48.70 6.46
CA ASP A 525 45.27 48.92 5.30
C ASP A 525 45.27 47.72 4.35
N ILE A 526 44.09 47.26 3.93
CA ILE A 526 43.94 46.18 2.95
C ILE A 526 44.24 46.69 1.54
N LYS A 527 45.31 46.16 0.94
CA LYS A 527 45.72 46.50 -0.44
C LYS A 527 44.84 45.79 -1.48
N PRO A 528 44.76 46.30 -2.73
CA PRO A 528 44.00 45.65 -3.80
C PRO A 528 44.40 44.19 -4.09
N GLN A 529 45.66 43.82 -3.85
CA GLN A 529 46.09 42.43 -4.00
C GLN A 529 45.59 41.55 -2.84
N ALA A 530 45.65 42.05 -1.61
CA ALA A 530 45.11 41.37 -0.43
C ALA A 530 43.58 41.22 -0.51
N ALA A 531 42.88 42.26 -1.00
CA ALA A 531 41.46 42.24 -1.28
C ALA A 531 41.08 41.05 -2.18
N ARG A 532 41.78 40.85 -3.31
CA ARG A 532 41.54 39.70 -4.21
C ARG A 532 41.72 38.34 -3.54
N THR A 533 42.68 38.23 -2.61
CA THR A 533 42.89 37.01 -1.84
C THR A 533 41.74 36.80 -0.85
N LEU A 534 41.29 37.86 -0.17
CA LEU A 534 40.17 37.81 0.76
C LEU A 534 38.82 37.56 0.08
N ASP A 535 38.67 37.93 -1.19
CA ASP A 535 37.46 37.65 -1.97
C ASP A 535 37.20 36.13 -2.07
N ILE A 536 38.25 35.29 -2.05
CA ILE A 536 38.12 33.82 -2.01
C ILE A 536 37.40 33.37 -0.72
N LEU A 537 37.76 33.97 0.42
CA LEU A 537 37.09 33.68 1.70
C LEU A 537 35.66 34.24 1.71
N VAL A 538 35.43 35.41 1.11
CA VAL A 538 34.08 35.97 0.94
C VAL A 538 33.21 35.03 0.11
N ASP A 539 33.75 34.46 -0.98
CA ASP A 539 33.04 33.50 -1.82
C ASP A 539 32.68 32.22 -1.05
N LEU A 540 33.59 31.68 -0.23
CA LEU A 540 33.31 30.54 0.64
C LEU A 540 32.23 30.85 1.68
N LEU A 541 32.32 32.00 2.35
CA LEU A 541 31.34 32.41 3.36
C LEU A 541 29.95 32.65 2.75
N ASN A 542 29.88 33.14 1.51
CA ASN A 542 28.63 33.24 0.77
C ASN A 542 28.09 31.87 0.34
N LYS A 543 28.97 30.96 -0.10
CA LYS A 543 28.63 29.60 -0.51
C LYS A 543 28.13 28.75 0.67
N TYR A 544 28.69 28.95 1.86
CA TYR A 544 28.38 28.18 3.07
C TYR A 544 27.86 29.08 4.18
N PRO A 545 26.54 29.37 4.25
CA PRO A 545 25.98 30.34 5.19
C PRO A 545 26.17 30.01 6.67
N ARG A 546 26.41 28.73 7.02
CA ARG A 546 26.67 28.29 8.40
C ARG A 546 28.13 28.36 8.83
N MET A 547 29.06 28.54 7.88
CA MET A 547 30.49 28.60 8.17
C MET A 547 30.81 29.84 9.01
N GLU A 548 31.55 29.65 10.11
CA GLU A 548 32.11 30.74 10.91
C GLU A 548 33.62 30.69 10.91
N VAL A 549 34.26 31.85 10.87
CA VAL A 549 35.71 31.94 10.68
C VAL A 549 36.32 32.92 11.68
N GLN A 550 37.40 32.48 12.34
CA GLN A 550 38.28 33.34 13.09
C GLN A 550 39.43 33.83 12.19
N LEU A 551 39.59 35.14 12.11
CA LEU A 551 40.68 35.84 11.45
C LEU A 551 41.83 36.06 12.42
N GLY A 552 42.88 35.24 12.29
CA GLY A 552 44.13 35.36 13.02
C GLY A 552 45.15 36.22 12.29
N ALA A 553 45.93 37.02 13.02
CA ALA A 553 47.08 37.71 12.47
C ALA A 553 48.31 37.57 13.39
N HIS A 554 49.49 37.45 12.77
CA HIS A 554 50.77 37.24 13.44
C HIS A 554 51.81 38.28 13.00
N THR A 555 52.82 38.50 13.84
CA THR A 555 53.95 39.39 13.57
C THR A 555 55.27 38.64 13.68
N ASP A 556 56.33 39.24 13.14
CA ASP A 556 57.70 38.80 13.45
C ASP A 556 58.17 39.26 14.83
N SER A 557 59.29 38.71 15.29
CA SER A 557 59.85 38.88 16.64
C SER A 557 60.63 40.18 16.89
N ARG A 558 60.60 41.15 15.95
CA ARG A 558 61.54 42.30 15.98
C ARG A 558 61.11 43.45 16.90
N ASN A 559 59.86 43.50 17.32
CA ASN A 559 59.32 44.56 18.18
C ASN A 559 58.93 44.00 19.55
N SER A 560 58.54 44.86 20.48
CA SER A 560 58.08 44.39 21.78
C SER A 560 56.76 43.61 21.67
N ASP A 561 56.57 42.60 22.53
CA ASP A 561 55.38 41.77 22.57
C ASP A 561 54.08 42.59 22.58
N ALA A 562 54.05 43.67 23.38
CA ALA A 562 52.88 44.54 23.52
C ALA A 562 52.58 45.31 22.23
N TYR A 563 53.63 45.72 21.50
CA TYR A 563 53.48 46.36 20.20
C TYR A 563 52.97 45.37 19.15
N ASN A 564 53.59 44.19 19.11
CA ASN A 564 53.27 43.12 18.17
C ASN A 564 51.85 42.57 18.36
N LEU A 565 51.40 42.46 19.61
CA LEU A 565 50.02 42.07 19.92
C LEU A 565 49.00 43.11 19.42
N ARG A 566 49.26 44.41 19.62
CA ARG A 566 48.39 45.47 19.10
C ARG A 566 48.39 45.52 17.57
N LEU A 567 49.57 45.39 16.95
CA LEU A 567 49.70 45.43 15.49
C LEU A 567 48.97 44.26 14.84
N SER A 568 49.12 43.05 15.36
CA SER A 568 48.38 41.88 14.88
C SER A 568 46.88 42.03 15.08
N GLN A 569 46.41 42.53 16.23
CA GLN A 569 44.97 42.73 16.44
C GLN A 569 44.39 43.72 15.42
N ASN A 570 45.05 44.87 15.20
CA ASN A 570 44.60 45.84 14.20
C ASN A 570 44.55 45.24 12.79
N ARG A 571 45.48 44.33 12.44
CA ARG A 571 45.48 43.63 11.14
C ARG A 571 44.32 42.63 11.03
N ALA A 572 44.04 41.87 12.08
CA ALA A 572 42.90 40.97 12.13
C ALA A 572 41.58 41.75 12.02
N ASP A 573 41.45 42.85 12.75
CA ASP A 573 40.28 43.74 12.70
C ASP A 573 40.08 44.35 11.31
N ALA A 574 41.14 44.87 10.68
CA ALA A 574 41.06 45.42 9.32
C ALA A 574 40.67 44.38 8.27
N THR A 575 41.10 43.13 8.46
CA THR A 575 40.71 42.02 7.58
C THR A 575 39.24 41.67 7.77
N MET A 576 38.77 41.63 9.02
CA MET A 576 37.35 41.41 9.35
C MET A 576 36.47 42.52 8.78
N ASP A 577 36.85 43.79 8.96
CA ASP A 577 36.14 44.95 8.42
C ASP A 577 36.01 44.90 6.90
N TYR A 578 37.04 44.42 6.20
CA TYR A 578 36.96 44.19 4.75
C TYR A 578 35.89 43.16 4.41
N ILE A 579 35.88 41.99 5.06
CA ILE A 579 34.91 40.93 4.79
C ILE A 579 33.48 41.39 5.10
N ILE A 580 33.28 42.13 6.20
CA ILE A 580 31.99 42.75 6.54
C ILE A 580 31.57 43.75 5.46
N SER A 581 32.51 44.53 4.92
CA SER A 581 32.23 45.48 3.82
C SER A 581 31.76 44.80 2.53
N GLN A 582 32.06 43.50 2.36
CA GLN A 582 31.58 42.68 1.25
C GLN A 582 30.19 42.05 1.51
N GLY A 583 29.58 42.28 2.68
CA GLY A 583 28.21 41.87 2.99
C GLY A 583 28.08 40.62 3.87
N ILE A 584 29.17 40.09 4.41
CA ILE A 584 29.11 38.97 5.35
C ILE A 584 28.63 39.44 6.73
N ASP A 585 27.75 38.65 7.35
CA ASP A 585 27.25 38.91 8.70
C ASP A 585 28.39 38.92 9.74
N PRO A 586 28.58 40.02 10.49
CA PRO A 586 29.59 40.09 11.55
C PRO A 586 29.48 38.98 12.60
N SER A 587 28.30 38.39 12.83
CA SER A 587 28.14 37.31 13.81
C SER A 587 28.92 36.05 13.43
N ARG A 588 29.30 35.90 12.15
CA ARG A 588 30.03 34.75 11.62
C ARG A 588 31.55 34.90 11.70
N LEU A 589 32.03 36.05 12.16
CA LEU A 589 33.44 36.42 12.10
C LEU A 589 33.96 36.74 13.50
N THR A 590 35.22 36.40 13.77
CA THR A 590 35.91 36.79 14.99
C THR A 590 37.35 37.16 14.66
N SER A 591 37.86 38.29 15.12
CA SER A 591 39.26 38.69 14.90
C SER A 591 40.14 38.40 16.12
N LYS A 592 41.38 37.95 15.91
CA LYS A 592 42.34 37.68 16.99
C LYS A 592 43.78 37.99 16.59
N GLY A 593 44.41 38.90 17.32
CA GLY A 593 45.84 39.18 17.23
C GLY A 593 46.67 38.25 18.11
N TYR A 594 47.63 37.54 17.53
CA TYR A 594 48.51 36.62 18.25
C TYR A 594 49.89 37.22 18.58
N GLY A 595 50.23 38.35 17.96
CA GLY A 595 51.56 38.95 18.02
C GLY A 595 52.61 37.96 17.50
N GLU A 596 53.72 37.84 18.22
CA GLU A 596 54.84 36.94 17.92
C GLU A 596 54.80 35.61 18.70
N ARG A 597 53.68 35.31 19.37
CA ARG A 597 53.59 34.19 20.33
C ARG A 597 53.52 32.81 19.68
N GLU A 598 53.14 32.75 18.41
CA GLU A 598 52.95 31.52 17.64
C GLU A 598 53.73 31.61 16.30
N PRO A 599 55.07 31.60 16.34
CA PRO A 599 55.91 31.66 15.15
C PRO A 599 55.91 30.31 14.42
N LEU A 600 55.75 30.32 13.09
CA LEU A 600 56.00 29.14 12.25
C LEU A 600 57.49 28.87 12.10
N VAL A 601 58.30 29.93 12.07
CA VAL A 601 59.77 29.86 12.03
C VAL A 601 60.33 30.38 13.35
N PRO A 602 60.80 29.51 14.27
CA PRO A 602 61.31 29.92 15.57
C PRO A 602 62.77 30.39 15.47
N CYS A 603 62.96 31.63 15.00
CA CYS A 603 64.29 32.14 14.65
C CYS A 603 64.90 33.15 15.65
N GLY A 604 64.18 33.53 16.71
CA GLY A 604 64.65 34.54 17.66
C GLY A 604 65.02 35.86 16.96
N ASP A 605 66.26 36.32 17.15
CA ASP A 605 66.77 37.58 16.57
C ASP A 605 67.56 37.42 15.25
N ASN A 606 67.66 36.20 14.70
CA ASN A 606 68.58 35.86 13.58
C ASN A 606 67.87 35.37 12.31
N CYS A 607 66.61 35.74 12.10
CA CYS A 607 65.85 35.38 10.91
C CYS A 607 66.31 36.18 9.68
N SER A 608 66.27 35.56 8.49
CA SER A 608 66.26 36.28 7.23
C SER A 608 64.94 37.05 7.04
N GLU A 609 64.91 38.06 6.15
CA GLU A 609 63.66 38.79 5.86
C GLU A 609 62.56 37.88 5.30
N ASP A 610 62.93 36.82 4.57
CA ASP A 610 61.99 35.84 4.04
C ASP A 610 61.36 35.01 5.16
N GLU A 611 62.15 34.57 6.14
CA GLU A 611 61.64 33.85 7.31
C GLU A 611 60.81 34.76 8.23
N TYR A 612 61.19 36.04 8.40
CA TYR A 612 60.33 37.01 9.06
C TYR A 612 59.03 37.23 8.29
N ALA A 613 59.04 37.19 6.96
CA ALA A 613 57.84 37.29 6.14
C ALA A 613 56.88 36.11 6.34
N ILE A 614 57.41 34.89 6.54
CA ILE A 614 56.59 33.70 6.85
C ILE A 614 55.84 33.89 8.19
N ASN A 615 56.48 34.47 9.20
CA ASN A 615 55.83 34.73 10.49
C ASN A 615 54.80 35.88 10.42
N ARG A 616 54.96 36.82 9.47
CA ARG A 616 53.98 37.89 9.19
C ARG A 616 52.84 37.37 8.30
N ARG A 617 51.93 36.62 8.89
CA ARG A 617 50.83 35.95 8.18
C ARG A 617 49.47 36.25 8.79
N CYS A 618 48.45 35.94 8.02
CA CYS A 618 47.08 35.81 8.48
C CYS A 618 46.67 34.34 8.38
N GLU A 619 45.82 33.91 9.32
CA GLU A 619 45.24 32.57 9.35
C GLU A 619 43.73 32.69 9.43
N PHE A 620 43.03 31.76 8.78
CA PHE A 620 41.57 31.76 8.71
C PHE A 620 41.08 30.42 9.25
N LEU A 621 40.82 30.38 10.55
CA LEU A 621 40.39 29.17 11.25
C LEU A 621 38.87 29.04 11.15
N ILE A 622 38.37 27.94 10.60
CA ILE A 622 36.95 27.62 10.62
C ILE A 622 36.57 27.19 12.05
N LEU A 623 35.49 27.76 12.57
CA LEU A 623 34.98 27.50 13.92
C LEU A 623 33.79 26.54 13.92
N LYS A 624 33.00 26.54 12.85
CA LYS A 624 31.89 25.60 12.62
C LYS A 624 31.53 25.49 11.15
#